data_AF-A0A9E2RXL6-F1
#
_entry.id   AF-A0A9E2RXL6-F1
#
_cell.length_a   1.000
_cell.length_b   1.000
_cell.length_c   1.000
_cell.angle_alpha   90.00
_cell.angle_beta   90.00
_cell.angle_gamma   90.00
#
_symmetry.space_group_name_H-M   'P 1'
#
loop_
_entity.id
_entity.type
_entity.pdbx_description
1 polymer ?
#
loop_
_entity_poly.entity_id
_entity_poly.type
_entity_poly.pdbx_seq_one_letter_code
_entity_poly.pdbx_strand_id
1 'polypeptide(L)'
;MLATPETRQLPIGESLEAGWRLFLKSLPAVFLPVWFACVINAVPDAFAGGGALGISISRTTILVTVVCWLVESAFYGAAIQRLDDCITGATRSHREALRIGVRAAVAILIGDLLYNLVTWIGFLLLVVPGVILGTTLAFFAYAAVLDRKHLLDTLGYSHALAWPQWWRSSAVLSAPAIVLLIYDVIASWPDIMSAVRQLGSGNLSAASAPPSLWYELGLMPVIGAVVWCYVLAVCYVQYRNLQAHAASH
;
A
#
# COMPACT_ATOMS: atom_id res chain seq x y z
N MET A 1 -27.53 10.33 3.71
CA MET A 1 -27.55 10.07 5.16
C MET A 1 -27.68 8.57 5.35
N LEU A 2 -26.59 7.88 5.64
CA LEU A 2 -26.61 6.47 6.05
C LEU A 2 -27.04 6.45 7.53
N ALA A 3 -28.03 5.64 7.89
CA ALA A 3 -28.46 5.43 9.27
C ALA A 3 -27.24 5.18 10.17
N THR A 4 -27.25 5.69 11.41
CA THR A 4 -26.20 5.39 12.40
C THR A 4 -26.01 3.88 12.43
N PRO A 5 -24.89 3.35 11.93
CA PRO A 5 -24.72 1.93 11.77
C PRO A 5 -24.80 1.33 13.18
N GLU A 6 -25.73 0.40 13.38
CA GLU A 6 -25.61 -0.52 14.50
C GLU A 6 -24.18 -1.05 14.50
N THR A 7 -23.56 -1.12 15.68
CA THR A 7 -22.17 -1.52 15.95
C THR A 7 -21.87 -2.98 15.60
N ARG A 8 -22.63 -3.54 14.66
CA ARG A 8 -22.49 -4.89 14.16
C ARG A 8 -21.27 -4.95 13.25
N GLN A 9 -20.34 -5.81 13.62
CA GLN A 9 -19.24 -6.18 12.76
C GLN A 9 -19.76 -6.74 11.44
N LEU A 10 -19.29 -6.16 10.33
CA LEU A 10 -19.65 -6.64 9.01
C LEU A 10 -19.07 -8.06 8.78
N PRO A 11 -19.86 -8.99 8.21
CA PRO A 11 -19.34 -10.21 7.61
C PRO A 11 -18.22 -9.93 6.60
N ILE A 12 -17.37 -10.94 6.33
CA ILE A 12 -16.22 -10.81 5.41
C ILE A 12 -16.70 -10.37 4.02
N GLY A 13 -17.76 -11.00 3.49
CA GLY A 13 -18.34 -10.66 2.19
C GLY A 13 -18.86 -9.22 2.12
N GLU A 14 -19.59 -8.78 3.16
CA GLU A 14 -20.10 -7.40 3.24
C GLU A 14 -18.96 -6.38 3.35
N SER A 15 -17.87 -6.71 4.06
CA SER A 15 -16.68 -5.85 4.16
C SER A 15 -15.99 -5.68 2.81
N LEU A 16 -15.87 -6.75 2.02
CA LEU A 16 -15.30 -6.72 0.67
C LEU A 16 -16.21 -5.97 -0.30
N GLU A 17 -17.52 -6.18 -0.24
CA GLU A 17 -18.49 -5.47 -1.06
C GLU A 17 -18.49 -3.97 -0.75
N ALA A 18 -18.44 -3.60 0.54
CA ALA A 18 -18.30 -2.21 0.96
C ALA A 18 -16.98 -1.59 0.49
N GLY A 19 -15.87 -2.33 0.57
CA GLY A 19 -14.57 -1.92 0.04
C GLY A 19 -14.60 -1.68 -1.48
N TRP A 20 -15.23 -2.58 -2.23
CA TRP A 20 -15.41 -2.46 -3.69
C TRP A 20 -16.29 -1.25 -4.07
N ARG A 21 -17.41 -1.05 -3.36
CA ARG A 21 -18.28 0.11 -3.56
C ARG A 21 -17.56 1.42 -3.25
N LEU A 22 -16.78 1.43 -2.17
CA LEU A 22 -15.95 2.60 -1.82
C LEU A 22 -14.92 2.86 -2.92
N PHE A 23 -14.19 1.84 -3.38
CA PHE A 23 -13.23 1.95 -4.47
C PHE A 23 -13.84 2.63 -5.70
N LEU A 24 -14.98 2.14 -6.21
CA LEU A 24 -15.63 2.72 -7.39
C LEU A 24 -16.06 4.17 -7.15
N LYS A 25 -16.62 4.47 -5.97
CA LYS A 25 -17.07 5.82 -5.60
C LYS A 25 -15.91 6.81 -5.46
N SER A 26 -14.79 6.37 -4.87
CA SER A 26 -13.65 7.23 -4.55
C SER A 26 -12.61 7.29 -5.66
N LEU A 27 -12.67 6.41 -6.67
CA LEU A 27 -11.70 6.32 -7.75
C LEU A 27 -11.32 7.69 -8.34
N PRO A 28 -12.25 8.56 -8.80
CA PRO A 28 -11.86 9.85 -9.39
C PRO A 28 -11.16 10.80 -8.40
N ALA A 29 -11.45 10.69 -7.10
CA ALA A 29 -10.86 11.55 -6.07
C ALA A 29 -9.50 11.06 -5.56
N VAL A 30 -9.26 9.75 -5.64
CA VAL A 30 -8.09 9.06 -5.06
C VAL A 30 -7.08 8.67 -6.14
N PHE A 31 -7.50 8.50 -7.40
CA PHE A 31 -6.65 8.02 -8.48
C PHE A 31 -5.43 8.92 -8.70
N LEU A 32 -5.61 10.23 -8.77
CA LEU A 32 -4.51 11.15 -9.06
C LEU A 32 -3.37 11.10 -8.03
N PRO A 33 -3.61 11.21 -6.70
CA PRO A 33 -2.52 11.08 -5.73
C PRO A 33 -1.87 9.70 -5.75
N VAL A 34 -2.62 8.61 -5.91
CA VAL A 34 -2.04 7.27 -5.97
C VAL A 34 -1.21 7.08 -7.25
N TRP A 35 -1.64 7.62 -8.39
CA TRP A 35 -0.86 7.59 -9.62
C TRP A 35 0.47 8.33 -9.48
N PHE A 36 0.49 9.51 -8.85
CA PHE A 36 1.75 10.20 -8.55
C PHE A 36 2.64 9.37 -7.62
N ALA A 37 2.07 8.72 -6.60
CA ALA A 37 2.81 7.82 -5.71
C ALA A 37 3.49 6.69 -6.51
N CYS A 38 2.75 6.02 -7.40
CA CYS A 38 3.29 4.96 -8.24
C CYS A 38 4.37 5.45 -9.22
N VAL A 39 4.20 6.62 -9.84
CA VAL A 39 5.23 7.20 -10.72
C VAL A 39 6.51 7.51 -9.94
N ILE A 40 6.39 8.05 -8.73
CA ILE A 40 7.53 8.36 -7.86
C ILE A 40 8.24 7.08 -7.41
N ASN A 41 7.49 6.03 -7.11
CA ASN A 41 8.02 4.72 -6.74
C ASN A 41 8.85 4.08 -7.86
N ALA A 42 8.49 4.32 -9.13
CA ALA A 42 9.25 3.83 -10.29
C ALA A 42 10.55 4.60 -10.58
N VAL A 43 10.75 5.78 -9.99
CA VAL A 43 11.92 6.63 -10.26
C VAL A 43 13.24 5.97 -9.84
N PRO A 44 13.41 5.44 -8.61
CA PRO A 44 14.67 4.81 -8.21
C PRO A 44 15.14 3.72 -9.16
N ASP A 45 14.25 2.87 -9.65
CA ASP A 45 14.58 1.77 -10.56
C ASP A 45 15.03 2.28 -11.94
N ALA A 46 14.35 3.31 -12.45
CA ALA A 46 14.76 3.97 -13.69
C ALA A 46 16.16 4.61 -13.62
N PHE A 47 16.58 5.07 -12.43
CA PHE A 47 17.90 5.66 -12.19
C PHE A 47 18.98 4.66 -11.78
N ALA A 48 18.62 3.54 -11.15
CA ALA A 48 19.56 2.53 -10.68
C ALA A 48 20.23 1.75 -11.83
N GLY A 49 19.64 1.77 -13.03
CA GLY A 49 20.25 1.21 -14.24
C GLY A 49 20.46 -0.32 -14.21
N GLY A 50 19.82 -1.02 -13.28
CA GLY A 50 19.91 -2.47 -13.11
C GLY A 50 18.69 -3.01 -12.36
N GLY A 51 18.29 -4.25 -12.67
CA GLY A 51 17.15 -4.92 -12.01
C GLY A 51 17.36 -5.11 -10.51
N ALA A 52 16.38 -5.73 -9.82
CA ALA A 52 16.31 -5.82 -8.36
C ALA A 52 17.58 -6.31 -7.63
N LEU A 53 18.48 -7.05 -8.30
CA LEU A 53 19.75 -7.55 -7.75
C LEU A 53 20.98 -6.68 -8.10
N GLY A 54 20.82 -5.71 -9.00
CA GLY A 54 21.87 -4.84 -9.51
C GLY A 54 21.94 -3.47 -8.82
N ILE A 55 21.25 -3.29 -7.70
CA ILE A 55 21.22 -2.01 -6.97
C ILE A 55 22.66 -1.67 -6.56
N SER A 56 23.27 -0.75 -7.31
CA SER A 56 24.48 -0.09 -6.88
C SER A 56 24.13 0.68 -5.61
N ILE A 57 24.73 0.28 -4.48
CA ILE A 57 24.62 0.95 -3.17
C ILE A 57 25.44 2.25 -3.23
N SER A 58 25.17 3.08 -4.24
CA SER A 58 25.73 4.41 -4.35
C SER A 58 24.99 5.32 -3.38
N ARG A 59 25.70 6.27 -2.78
CA ARG A 59 25.09 7.26 -1.87
C ARG A 59 23.96 8.03 -2.56
N THR A 60 24.11 8.28 -3.86
CA THR A 60 23.12 8.98 -4.68
C THR A 60 21.84 8.15 -4.83
N THR A 61 21.96 6.85 -5.13
CA THR A 61 20.80 5.95 -5.26
C THR A 61 20.02 5.88 -3.95
N ILE A 62 20.70 5.67 -2.83
CA ILE A 62 20.06 5.65 -1.50
C ILE A 62 19.31 6.95 -1.23
N LEU A 63 19.94 8.10 -1.50
CA LEU A 63 19.31 9.40 -1.28
C LEU A 63 18.06 9.58 -2.13
N VAL A 64 18.13 9.23 -3.42
CA VAL A 64 16.97 9.29 -4.34
C VAL A 64 15.86 8.38 -3.86
N THR A 65 16.15 7.14 -3.49
CA THR A 65 15.15 6.17 -2.97
C THR A 65 14.46 6.70 -1.72
N VAL A 66 15.21 7.19 -0.73
CA VAL A 66 14.64 7.72 0.51
C VAL A 66 13.76 8.95 0.25
N VAL A 67 14.18 9.85 -0.64
CA VAL A 67 13.38 11.01 -1.02
C VAL A 67 12.10 10.57 -1.73
N CYS A 68 12.18 9.65 -2.69
CA CYS A 68 11.01 9.11 -3.38
C CYS A 68 10.02 8.48 -2.41
N TRP A 69 10.47 7.60 -1.51
CA TRP A 69 9.62 6.97 -0.49
C TRP A 69 8.94 7.98 0.44
N LEU A 70 9.63 9.07 0.79
CA LEU A 70 9.03 10.12 1.61
C LEU A 70 7.93 10.88 0.87
N VAL A 71 8.14 11.22 -0.41
CA VAL A 71 7.14 11.92 -1.23
C VAL A 71 5.97 10.99 -1.53
N GLU A 72 6.23 9.74 -1.87
CA GLU A 72 5.24 8.67 -2.05
C GLU A 72 4.34 8.52 -0.80
N SER A 73 4.95 8.46 0.38
CA SER A 73 4.23 8.41 1.66
C SER A 73 3.26 9.58 1.84
N ALA A 74 3.64 10.79 1.40
CA ALA A 74 2.77 11.95 1.45
C ALA A 74 1.55 11.81 0.51
N PHE A 75 1.75 11.25 -0.68
CA PHE A 75 0.66 11.01 -1.63
C PHE A 75 -0.29 9.90 -1.16
N TYR A 76 0.22 8.81 -0.59
CA TYR A 76 -0.63 7.80 0.05
C TYR A 76 -1.41 8.36 1.23
N GLY A 77 -0.79 9.20 2.06
CA GLY A 77 -1.50 9.88 3.14
C GLY A 77 -2.63 10.80 2.63
N ALA A 78 -2.40 11.50 1.52
CA ALA A 78 -3.43 12.30 0.86
C ALA A 78 -4.57 11.42 0.31
N ALA A 79 -4.24 10.29 -0.32
CA ALA A 79 -5.21 9.32 -0.82
C ALA A 79 -6.11 8.77 0.29
N ILE A 80 -5.54 8.39 1.44
CA ILE A 80 -6.28 7.93 2.61
C ILE A 80 -7.23 9.02 3.13
N GLN A 81 -6.78 10.27 3.19
CA GLN A 81 -7.65 11.38 3.59
C GLN A 81 -8.81 11.60 2.59
N ARG A 82 -8.57 11.41 1.29
CA ARG A 82 -9.62 11.55 0.26
C ARG A 82 -10.66 10.43 0.35
N LEU A 83 -10.25 9.21 0.72
CA LEU A 83 -11.19 8.13 1.04
C LEU A 83 -12.12 8.50 2.20
N ASP A 84 -11.56 9.09 3.27
CA ASP A 84 -12.33 9.57 4.41
C ASP A 84 -13.32 10.68 4.02
N ASP A 85 -12.88 11.65 3.22
CA ASP A 85 -13.74 12.72 2.69
C ASP A 85 -14.93 12.16 1.88
N CYS A 86 -14.71 11.12 1.06
CA CYS A 86 -15.77 10.48 0.27
C CYS A 86 -16.84 9.77 1.13
N ILE A 87 -16.49 9.31 2.33
CA ILE A 87 -17.42 8.66 3.26
C ILE A 87 -18.13 9.69 4.14
N THR A 88 -17.38 10.64 4.70
CA THR A 88 -17.89 11.67 5.61
C THR A 88 -18.66 12.79 4.88
N GLY A 89 -18.47 12.92 3.57
CA GLY A 89 -19.01 14.02 2.77
C GLY A 89 -18.25 15.34 2.98
N ALA A 90 -17.07 15.31 3.61
CA ALA A 90 -16.26 16.49 3.81
C ALA A 90 -15.74 17.02 2.47
N THR A 91 -15.86 18.33 2.24
CA THR A 91 -15.40 19.00 1.02
C THR A 91 -14.04 19.65 1.23
N ARG A 92 -13.02 18.85 1.57
CA ARG A 92 -11.65 19.37 1.72
C ARG A 92 -10.99 19.57 0.36
N SER A 93 -10.16 20.59 0.27
CA SER A 93 -9.38 20.86 -0.96
C SER A 93 -8.27 19.83 -1.15
N HIS A 94 -7.83 19.60 -2.40
CA HIS A 94 -6.68 18.72 -2.70
C HIS A 94 -5.41 19.14 -1.93
N ARG A 95 -5.22 20.45 -1.73
CA ARG A 95 -4.08 21.01 -0.99
C ARG A 95 -4.14 20.65 0.49
N GLU A 96 -5.32 20.65 1.09
CA GLU A 96 -5.50 20.24 2.49
C GLU A 96 -5.23 18.73 2.67
N ALA A 97 -5.75 17.90 1.77
CA ALA A 97 -5.47 16.47 1.78
C ALA A 97 -3.96 16.19 1.64
N LEU A 98 -3.28 16.87 0.71
CA LEU A 98 -1.83 16.77 0.56
C LEU A 98 -1.09 17.26 1.80
N ARG A 99 -1.52 18.35 2.44
CA ARG A 99 -0.92 18.85 3.68
C ARG A 99 -1.05 17.84 4.83
N ILE A 100 -2.18 17.14 4.92
CA ILE A 100 -2.39 16.06 5.89
C ILE A 100 -1.43 14.91 5.57
N GLY A 101 -1.33 14.50 4.30
CA GLY A 101 -0.39 13.49 3.84
C GLY A 101 1.07 13.84 4.16
N VAL A 102 1.53 15.04 3.84
CA VAL A 102 2.90 15.52 4.15
C VAL A 102 3.18 15.50 5.65
N ARG A 103 2.21 15.86 6.49
CA ARG A 103 2.37 15.79 7.96
C ARG A 103 2.49 14.36 8.47
N ALA A 104 1.81 13.41 7.83
CA ALA A 104 1.87 12.00 8.17
C ALA A 104 3.04 11.27 7.48
N ALA A 105 3.69 11.86 6.47
CA ALA A 105 4.63 11.19 5.58
C ALA A 105 5.79 10.51 6.32
N VAL A 106 6.38 11.18 7.32
CA VAL A 106 7.48 10.60 8.11
C VAL A 106 6.99 9.42 8.96
N ALA A 107 5.78 9.53 9.54
CA ALA A 107 5.18 8.44 10.32
C ALA A 107 4.81 7.25 9.44
N ILE A 108 4.33 7.50 8.22
CA ILE A 108 4.06 6.46 7.22
C ILE A 108 5.37 5.81 6.78
N LEU A 109 6.40 6.59 6.43
CA LEU A 109 7.70 6.07 6.00
C LEU A 109 8.34 5.17 7.06
N ILE A 110 8.45 5.64 8.30
CA ILE A 110 9.05 4.82 9.36
C ILE A 110 8.15 3.63 9.72
N GLY A 111 6.83 3.84 9.73
CA GLY A 111 5.86 2.76 9.92
C GLY A 111 6.02 1.66 8.86
N ASP A 112 6.22 2.03 7.60
CA ASP A 112 6.43 1.12 6.48
C ASP A 112 7.75 0.35 6.59
N LEU A 113 8.84 1.03 6.94
CA LEU A 113 10.14 0.38 7.17
C LEU A 113 10.06 -0.66 8.29
N LEU A 114 9.43 -0.31 9.41
CA LEU A 114 9.25 -1.20 10.55
C LEU A 114 8.27 -2.34 10.23
N TYR A 115 7.19 -2.04 9.51
CA TYR A 115 6.22 -3.01 9.02
C TYR A 115 6.91 -4.08 8.16
N ASN A 116 7.68 -3.64 7.16
CA ASN A 116 8.41 -4.53 6.27
C ASN A 116 9.43 -5.37 7.06
N LEU A 117 10.23 -4.75 7.93
CA LEU A 117 11.22 -5.46 8.73
C LEU A 117 10.58 -6.55 9.62
N VAL A 118 9.52 -6.21 10.35
CA VAL A 118 8.82 -7.14 11.25
C VAL A 118 8.14 -8.26 10.47
N THR A 119 7.49 -7.93 9.35
CA THR A 119 6.82 -8.91 8.49
C THR A 119 7.83 -9.88 7.86
N TRP A 120 8.96 -9.36 7.37
CA TRP A 120 10.07 -10.17 6.84
C TRP A 120 10.63 -11.12 7.90
N ILE A 121 10.93 -10.63 9.11
CA ILE A 121 11.38 -11.47 10.22
C ILE A 121 10.33 -12.53 10.56
N GLY A 122 9.04 -12.16 10.56
CA GLY A 122 7.93 -13.08 10.75
C GLY A 122 7.97 -14.23 9.75
N PHE A 123 8.04 -13.92 8.45
CA PHE A 123 8.12 -14.91 7.37
C PHE A 123 9.39 -15.77 7.42
N LEU A 124 10.54 -15.19 7.81
CA LEU A 124 11.80 -15.92 7.98
C LEU A 124 11.73 -16.96 9.10
N LEU A 125 11.03 -16.63 10.19
CA LEU A 125 10.79 -17.60 11.26
C LEU A 125 9.81 -18.67 10.79
N LEU A 126 8.62 -18.27 10.34
CA LEU A 126 7.56 -19.16 9.85
C LEU A 126 6.51 -18.36 9.02
N VAL A 127 5.87 -19.00 8.04
CA VAL A 127 4.84 -18.35 7.19
C VAL A 127 3.66 -17.81 8.01
N VAL A 128 3.16 -18.58 8.99
CA VAL A 128 1.97 -18.20 9.77
C VAL A 128 2.21 -16.94 10.64
N PRO A 129 3.29 -16.84 11.44
CA PRO A 129 3.67 -15.60 12.11
C PRO A 129 3.83 -14.39 11.17
N GLY A 130 4.43 -14.56 9.99
CA GLY A 130 4.54 -13.51 8.99
C GLY A 130 3.17 -12.95 8.58
N VAL A 131 2.20 -13.83 8.30
CA VAL A 131 0.82 -13.42 7.96
C VAL A 131 0.12 -12.73 9.13
N ILE A 132 0.26 -13.24 10.37
CA ILE A 132 -0.35 -12.63 11.56
C ILE A 132 0.20 -11.21 11.77
N LEU A 133 1.52 -11.05 11.72
CA LEU A 133 2.16 -9.74 11.91
C LEU A 133 1.84 -8.78 10.77
N GLY A 134 1.91 -9.23 9.51
CA GLY A 134 1.57 -8.40 8.36
C GLY A 134 0.12 -7.90 8.43
N THR A 135 -0.83 -8.78 8.73
CA THR A 135 -2.26 -8.40 8.77
C THR A 135 -2.61 -7.50 9.95
N THR A 136 -1.98 -7.67 11.10
CA THR A 136 -2.23 -6.83 12.28
C THR A 136 -1.58 -5.45 12.18
N LEU A 137 -0.47 -5.33 11.46
CA LEU A 137 0.24 -4.07 11.28
C LEU A 137 -0.22 -3.30 10.03
N ALA A 138 -0.88 -3.94 9.06
CA ALA A 138 -1.29 -3.33 7.79
C ALA A 138 -2.08 -2.01 7.88
N PHE A 139 -2.68 -1.69 9.03
CA PHE A 139 -3.50 -0.50 9.22
C PHE A 139 -2.76 0.72 9.79
N PHE A 140 -1.43 0.64 9.98
CA PHE A 140 -0.64 1.71 10.60
C PHE A 140 -0.77 3.06 9.86
N ALA A 141 -0.84 3.05 8.52
CA ALA A 141 -0.95 4.26 7.71
C ALA A 141 -2.28 4.99 7.96
N TYR A 142 -3.38 4.25 8.16
CA TYR A 142 -4.68 4.83 8.52
C TYR A 142 -4.65 5.46 9.90
N ALA A 143 -4.01 4.82 10.87
CA ALA A 143 -3.81 5.37 12.21
C ALA A 143 -2.97 6.66 12.19
N ALA A 144 -1.95 6.72 11.33
CA ALA A 144 -1.11 7.90 11.15
C ALA A 144 -1.90 9.08 10.57
N VAL A 145 -2.72 8.83 9.55
CA VAL A 145 -3.43 9.87 8.80
C VAL A 145 -4.71 10.31 9.51
N LEU A 146 -5.57 9.37 9.86
CA LEU A 146 -6.94 9.63 10.33
C LEU A 146 -6.96 9.93 11.83
N ASP A 147 -6.21 9.14 12.61
CA ASP A 147 -6.19 9.27 14.07
C ASP A 147 -5.02 10.13 14.57
N ARG A 148 -4.15 10.60 13.66
CA ARG A 148 -2.98 11.45 13.95
C ARG A 148 -2.08 10.89 15.05
N LYS A 149 -1.94 9.56 15.12
CA LYS A 149 -1.07 8.90 16.09
C LYS A 149 0.39 9.25 15.81
N HIS A 150 1.21 9.29 16.87
CA HIS A 150 2.65 9.49 16.74
C HIS A 150 3.32 8.27 16.11
N LEU A 151 4.54 8.49 15.62
CA LEU A 151 5.28 7.59 14.74
C LEU A 151 5.43 6.14 15.23
N LEU A 152 5.71 5.93 16.53
CA LEU A 152 5.81 4.59 17.11
C LEU A 152 4.45 4.05 17.59
N ASP A 153 3.52 4.96 17.93
CA ASP A 153 2.21 4.60 18.44
C ASP A 153 1.30 4.05 17.33
N THR A 154 1.55 4.40 16.05
CA THR A 154 0.75 3.95 14.90
C THR A 154 0.76 2.43 14.75
N LEU A 155 1.93 1.79 14.87
CA LEU A 155 2.09 0.34 14.75
C LEU A 155 1.49 -0.38 15.96
N GLY A 156 1.78 0.09 17.17
CA GLY A 156 1.21 -0.47 18.40
C GLY A 156 -0.32 -0.38 18.41
N TYR A 157 -0.86 0.75 17.96
CA TYR A 157 -2.30 0.95 17.82
C TYR A 157 -2.90 0.05 16.73
N SER A 158 -2.30 -0.04 15.55
CA SER A 158 -2.76 -0.95 14.48
C SER A 158 -2.80 -2.39 14.98
N HIS A 159 -1.73 -2.84 15.64
CA HIS A 159 -1.64 -4.18 16.20
C HIS A 159 -2.74 -4.41 17.24
N ALA A 160 -2.88 -3.54 18.24
CA ALA A 160 -3.90 -3.65 19.28
C ALA A 160 -5.33 -3.66 18.70
N LEU A 161 -5.55 -2.88 17.64
CA LEU A 161 -6.84 -2.78 16.97
C LEU A 161 -7.20 -4.06 16.19
N ALA A 162 -6.24 -4.64 15.46
CA ALA A 162 -6.47 -5.81 14.63
C ALA A 162 -6.30 -7.15 15.36
N TRP A 163 -5.53 -7.20 16.45
CA TRP A 163 -5.19 -8.42 17.18
C TRP A 163 -6.39 -9.27 17.60
N PRO A 164 -7.46 -8.72 18.21
CA PRO A 164 -8.61 -9.54 18.62
C PRO A 164 -9.32 -10.24 17.46
N GLN A 165 -9.13 -9.76 16.23
CA GLN A 165 -9.81 -10.23 15.02
C GLN A 165 -8.85 -10.46 13.86
N TRP A 166 -7.61 -10.84 14.16
CA TRP A 166 -6.56 -10.95 13.16
C TRP A 166 -6.94 -11.91 12.04
N TRP A 167 -7.63 -13.02 12.35
CA TRP A 167 -8.03 -14.01 11.36
C TRP A 167 -9.08 -13.48 10.37
N ARG A 168 -10.03 -12.64 10.83
CA ARG A 168 -11.03 -12.00 9.95
C ARG A 168 -10.37 -10.95 9.08
N SER A 169 -9.50 -10.15 9.69
CA SER A 169 -8.75 -9.12 8.97
C SER A 169 -7.84 -9.76 7.93
N SER A 170 -7.20 -10.89 8.25
CA SER A 170 -6.43 -11.70 7.30
C SER A 170 -7.27 -12.18 6.12
N ALA A 171 -8.48 -12.71 6.38
CA ALA A 171 -9.38 -13.16 5.33
C ALA A 171 -9.82 -12.01 4.41
N VAL A 172 -10.16 -10.84 4.95
CA VAL A 172 -10.54 -9.65 4.17
C VAL A 172 -9.34 -9.11 3.38
N LEU A 173 -8.15 -9.04 3.99
CA LEU A 173 -6.92 -8.55 3.36
C LEU A 173 -6.35 -9.53 2.32
N SER A 174 -6.75 -10.80 2.32
CA SER A 174 -6.32 -11.76 1.30
C SER A 174 -6.75 -11.35 -0.12
N ALA A 175 -7.92 -10.71 -0.28
CA ALA A 175 -8.40 -10.26 -1.57
C ALA A 175 -7.50 -9.16 -2.20
N PRO A 176 -7.23 -8.02 -1.52
CA PRO A 176 -6.27 -7.04 -2.04
C PRO A 176 -4.85 -7.61 -2.18
N ALA A 177 -4.42 -8.52 -1.30
CA ALA A 177 -3.12 -9.17 -1.43
C ALA A 177 -3.00 -10.03 -2.71
N ILE A 178 -4.05 -10.78 -3.07
CA ILE A 178 -4.09 -11.54 -4.33
C ILE A 178 -4.05 -10.60 -5.54
N VAL A 179 -4.77 -9.48 -5.51
CA VAL A 179 -4.75 -8.49 -6.60
C VAL A 179 -3.35 -7.86 -6.75
N LEU A 180 -2.69 -7.53 -5.64
CA LEU A 180 -1.29 -7.05 -5.64
C LEU A 180 -0.34 -8.12 -6.21
N LEU A 181 -0.48 -9.38 -5.78
CA LEU A 181 0.34 -10.48 -6.32
C LEU A 181 0.18 -10.62 -7.84
N ILE A 182 -1.05 -10.55 -8.36
CA ILE A 182 -1.30 -10.59 -9.81
C ILE A 182 -0.63 -9.40 -10.50
N TYR A 183 -0.75 -8.20 -9.93
CA TYR A 183 -0.09 -7.01 -10.44
C TYR A 183 1.43 -7.16 -10.49
N ASP A 184 2.06 -7.62 -9.41
CA ASP A 184 3.51 -7.80 -9.33
C ASP A 184 4.02 -8.83 -10.34
N VAL A 185 3.26 -9.92 -10.56
CA VAL A 185 3.58 -10.92 -11.60
C VAL A 185 3.49 -10.31 -13.00
N ILE A 186 2.48 -9.46 -13.27
CA ILE A 186 2.32 -8.78 -14.56
C ILE A 186 3.44 -7.75 -14.78
N ALA A 187 3.77 -6.97 -13.75
CA ALA A 187 4.83 -5.96 -13.79
C ALA A 187 6.21 -6.60 -13.99
N SER A 188 6.46 -7.75 -13.35
CA SER A 188 7.72 -8.50 -13.47
C SER A 188 7.78 -9.40 -14.71
N TRP A 189 6.73 -9.42 -15.53
CA TRP A 189 6.65 -10.31 -16.70
C TRP A 189 7.82 -10.13 -17.71
N PRO A 190 8.25 -8.90 -18.05
CA PRO A 190 9.39 -8.71 -18.95
C PRO A 190 10.68 -9.34 -18.42
N ASP A 191 10.95 -9.19 -17.12
CA ASP A 191 12.13 -9.75 -16.46
C ASP A 191 12.08 -11.27 -16.44
N ILE A 192 10.93 -11.86 -16.10
CA ILE A 192 10.70 -13.31 -16.15
C ILE A 192 10.97 -13.85 -17.56
N MET A 193 10.41 -13.21 -18.59
CA MET A 193 10.61 -13.64 -19.98
C MET A 193 12.07 -13.48 -20.44
N SER A 194 12.77 -12.46 -19.96
CA SER A 194 14.19 -12.27 -20.24
C SER A 194 15.03 -13.40 -19.62
N ALA A 195 14.75 -13.79 -18.38
CA ALA A 195 15.43 -14.87 -17.68
C ALA A 195 15.18 -16.23 -18.35
N VAL A 196 13.95 -16.51 -18.75
CA VAL A 196 13.60 -17.75 -19.48
C VAL A 196 14.36 -17.87 -20.81
N ARG A 197 14.49 -16.77 -21.57
CA ARG A 197 15.25 -16.76 -22.83
C ARG A 197 16.76 -16.97 -22.62
N GLN A 198 17.33 -16.36 -21.58
CA GLN A 198 18.73 -16.56 -21.22
C GLN A 198 19.01 -18.03 -20.88
N LEU A 199 18.17 -18.64 -20.04
CA LEU A 199 18.25 -20.06 -19.71
C LEU A 199 18.17 -20.95 -20.97
N GLY A 200 17.23 -20.65 -21.89
CA GLY A 200 17.07 -21.41 -23.13
C GLY A 200 18.22 -21.28 -24.12
N SER A 201 18.94 -20.14 -24.10
CA SER A 201 20.07 -19.89 -25.00
C SER A 201 21.43 -20.37 -24.47
N GLY A 202 21.50 -20.79 -23.20
CA GLY A 202 22.76 -21.10 -22.52
C GLY A 202 23.64 -19.88 -22.24
N ASN A 203 23.22 -18.68 -22.63
CA ASN A 203 23.93 -17.43 -22.38
C ASN A 203 23.39 -16.78 -21.10
N LEU A 204 24.05 -17.04 -19.97
CA LEU A 204 23.82 -16.34 -18.71
C LEU A 204 24.47 -14.95 -18.71
N SER A 205 24.21 -14.15 -19.74
CA SER A 205 24.65 -12.76 -19.74
C SER A 205 23.75 -11.93 -18.83
N ALA A 206 24.34 -11.28 -17.82
CA ALA A 206 23.62 -10.63 -16.72
C ALA A 206 22.79 -9.37 -17.09
N ALA A 207 22.85 -8.89 -18.34
CA ALA A 207 22.12 -7.69 -18.74
C ALA A 207 20.80 -8.05 -19.44
N SER A 208 19.69 -7.96 -18.71
CA SER A 208 18.38 -7.81 -19.34
C SER A 208 18.36 -6.47 -20.10
N ALA A 209 17.69 -6.45 -21.25
CA ALA A 209 17.44 -5.18 -21.93
C ALA A 209 16.64 -4.29 -20.98
N PRO A 210 17.02 -3.01 -20.79
CA PRO A 210 16.29 -2.13 -19.90
C PRO A 210 14.83 -2.06 -20.36
N PRO A 211 13.87 -2.17 -19.44
CA PRO A 211 12.46 -2.05 -19.80
C PRO A 211 12.20 -0.70 -20.46
N SER A 212 11.27 -0.67 -21.40
CA SER A 212 10.97 0.54 -22.14
C SER A 212 10.37 1.61 -21.23
N LEU A 213 10.86 2.86 -21.30
CA LEU A 213 10.40 3.96 -20.43
C LEU A 213 8.87 4.17 -20.42
N TRP A 214 8.18 3.94 -21.55
CA TRP A 214 6.72 4.06 -21.62
C TRP A 214 5.98 3.00 -20.80
N TYR A 215 6.60 1.83 -20.60
CA TYR A 215 6.06 0.75 -19.78
C TYR A 215 6.25 1.09 -18.29
N GLU A 216 7.47 1.45 -17.89
CA GLU A 216 7.84 1.76 -16.49
C GLU A 216 7.22 3.05 -15.95
N LEU A 217 7.22 4.12 -16.74
CA LEU A 217 6.73 5.44 -16.30
C LEU A 217 5.31 5.75 -16.80
N GLY A 218 4.79 4.95 -17.74
CA GLY A 218 3.48 5.17 -18.35
C GLY A 218 2.46 4.12 -17.92
N LEU A 219 2.52 2.94 -18.51
CA LEU A 219 1.48 1.91 -18.35
C LEU A 219 1.42 1.33 -16.93
N MET A 220 2.56 0.92 -16.37
CA MET A 220 2.60 0.24 -15.06
C MET A 220 2.14 1.11 -13.90
N PRO A 221 2.52 2.40 -13.80
CA PRO A 221 1.99 3.28 -12.76
C PRO A 221 0.49 3.52 -12.85
N VAL A 222 -0.09 3.53 -14.06
CA VAL A 222 -1.55 3.66 -14.23
C VAL A 222 -2.27 2.42 -13.71
N ILE A 223 -1.80 1.22 -14.08
CA ILE A 223 -2.38 -0.04 -13.60
C ILE A 223 -2.19 -0.15 -12.09
N GLY A 224 -0.97 0.12 -11.60
CA GLY A 224 -0.63 0.12 -10.18
C GLY A 224 -1.51 1.08 -9.39
N ALA A 225 -1.81 2.27 -9.93
CA ALA A 225 -2.70 3.22 -9.27
C ALA A 225 -4.12 2.69 -9.09
N VAL A 226 -4.68 2.00 -10.09
CA VAL A 226 -6.01 1.38 -9.97
C VAL A 226 -6.00 0.29 -8.90
N VAL A 227 -4.98 -0.57 -8.91
CA VAL A 227 -4.80 -1.65 -7.93
C VAL A 227 -4.68 -1.07 -6.52
N TRP A 228 -3.81 -0.09 -6.31
CA TRP A 228 -3.62 0.54 -5.01
C TRP A 228 -4.87 1.32 -4.54
N CYS A 229 -5.64 1.93 -5.43
CA CYS A 229 -6.93 2.52 -5.06
C CYS A 229 -7.89 1.47 -4.48
N TYR A 230 -7.92 0.26 -5.06
CA TYR A 230 -8.74 -0.84 -4.55
C TYR A 230 -8.23 -1.32 -3.18
N VAL A 231 -6.92 -1.56 -3.05
CA VAL A 231 -6.29 -1.96 -1.79
C VAL A 231 -6.62 -0.96 -0.68
N LEU A 232 -6.41 0.34 -0.94
CA LEU A 232 -6.65 1.37 0.05
C LEU A 232 -8.12 1.46 0.48
N ALA A 233 -9.06 1.25 -0.44
CA ALA A 233 -10.49 1.28 -0.13
C ALA A 233 -10.92 0.09 0.74
N VAL A 234 -10.46 -1.12 0.43
CA VAL A 234 -10.76 -2.32 1.24
C VAL A 234 -10.15 -2.20 2.63
N CYS A 235 -8.87 -1.82 2.71
CA CYS A 235 -8.18 -1.62 3.98
C CYS A 235 -8.83 -0.50 4.81
N TYR A 236 -9.31 0.58 4.18
CA TYR A 236 -10.05 1.65 4.87
C TYR A 236 -11.34 1.15 5.52
N VAL A 237 -12.15 0.36 4.79
CA VAL A 237 -13.40 -0.19 5.32
C VAL A 237 -13.12 -1.12 6.49
N GLN A 238 -12.13 -2.00 6.35
CA GLN A 238 -11.75 -2.92 7.42
C GLN A 238 -11.22 -2.18 8.65
N TYR A 239 -10.42 -1.13 8.45
CA TYR A 239 -9.94 -0.27 9.53
C TYR A 239 -11.10 0.38 10.32
N ARG A 240 -12.08 0.96 9.62
CA ARG A 240 -13.26 1.57 10.26
C ARG A 240 -14.14 0.53 10.98
N ASN A 241 -14.26 -0.67 10.43
CA ASN A 241 -14.99 -1.78 11.07
C ASN A 241 -14.31 -2.20 12.39
N LEU A 242 -12.97 -2.32 12.39
CA LEU A 242 -12.21 -2.61 13.61
C LEU A 242 -12.34 -1.50 14.65
N GLN A 243 -12.28 -0.22 14.26
CA GLN A 243 -12.49 0.91 15.17
C GLN A 243 -13.89 0.88 15.82
N ALA A 244 -14.93 0.64 15.02
CA ALA A 244 -16.30 0.56 15.52
C ALA A 244 -16.47 -0.56 16.55
N HIS A 245 -15.80 -1.70 16.35
CA HIS A 245 -15.82 -2.80 17.31
C HIS A 245 -15.02 -2.49 18.58
N ALA A 246 -13.85 -1.86 18.47
CA ALA A 246 -13.07 -1.46 19.63
C ALA A 246 -13.82 -0.47 20.52
N ALA A 247 -14.68 0.37 19.94
CA ALA A 247 -15.50 1.34 20.69
C ALA A 247 -16.71 0.71 21.42
N SER A 248 -17.06 -0.54 21.14
CA SER A 248 -18.17 -1.24 21.81
C SER A 248 -17.76 -2.03 23.06
N HIS A 249 -16.48 -2.00 23.43
CA HIS A 249 -15.90 -2.71 24.57
C HIS A 249 -15.22 -1.73 25.53
#